data_AF-A0A9X2NWC6-F1
#
_entry.id   AF-A0A9X2NWC6-F1
#
_cell.length_a   1.000
_cell.length_b   1.000
_cell.length_c   1.000
_cell.angle_alpha   90.00
_cell.angle_beta   90.00
_cell.angle_gamma   90.00
#
_symmetry.space_group_name_H-M   'P 1'
#
loop_
_entity.id
_entity.type
_entity.pdbx_description
1 polymer ?
#
loop_
_entity_poly.entity_id
_entity_poly.type
_entity_poly.pdbx_seq_one_letter_code
_entity_poly.pdbx_strand_id
1 'polypeptide(L)'
;LRHFGKDTNSPKYVCPADLKAEHDKLVAKRNRQRERERTEQQRQKAIEDEKNYLKAKGIFFGLVFSDNLIRIKVIESVEEMIEEGRMMHHCVGGYHNRENSLILSATIDGRRIETIEVSLKTLEVVQCRGLCNENTEYHDRIVNLVNSNVNLIR
;
A
#
# COMPACT_ATOMS: atom_id res chain seq x y z
N LEU A 1 20.12 30.07 3.50
CA LEU A 1 20.13 31.40 2.87
C LEU A 1 20.04 31.33 1.34
N ARG A 2 21.00 30.71 0.62
CA ARG A 2 20.96 30.57 -0.86
C ARG A 2 19.70 29.91 -1.41
N HIS A 3 19.21 28.84 -0.78
CA HIS A 3 17.93 28.17 -1.13
C HIS A 3 16.70 29.10 -1.11
N PHE A 4 16.76 30.20 -0.35
CA PHE A 4 15.69 31.19 -0.25
C PHE A 4 16.01 32.49 -0.99
N GLY A 5 17.02 32.50 -1.87
CA GLY A 5 17.45 33.69 -2.60
C GLY A 5 17.97 34.81 -1.70
N LYS A 6 18.41 34.50 -0.48
CA LYS A 6 18.97 35.48 0.44
C LYS A 6 20.43 35.73 0.11
N ASP A 7 20.79 37.01 0.01
CA ASP A 7 22.17 37.45 -0.18
C ASP A 7 23.04 37.03 1.01
N THR A 8 24.01 36.16 0.73
CA THR A 8 24.95 35.64 1.73
C THR A 8 26.09 36.60 2.06
N ASN A 9 26.22 37.72 1.34
CA ASN A 9 27.23 38.74 1.57
C ASN A 9 26.67 39.96 2.33
N SER A 10 25.34 40.04 2.48
CA SER A 10 24.69 41.11 3.22
C SER A 10 24.90 40.92 4.74
N PRO A 11 25.45 41.93 5.45
CA PRO A 11 25.67 41.87 6.90
C PRO A 11 24.41 41.52 7.70
N LYS A 12 23.24 41.90 7.18
CA LYS A 12 21.92 41.61 7.76
C LYS A 12 21.63 40.11 7.89
N TYR A 13 22.14 39.27 6.98
CA TYR A 13 21.92 37.83 6.98
C TYR A 13 23.14 37.04 7.47
N VAL A 14 24.33 37.65 7.44
CA VAL A 14 25.57 37.08 7.97
C VAL A 14 25.66 37.24 9.49
N CYS A 15 25.22 38.38 10.03
CA CYS A 15 25.23 38.68 11.47
C CYS A 15 23.86 39.21 11.95
N PRO A 16 22.83 38.33 12.02
CA PRO A 16 21.54 38.70 12.60
C PRO A 16 21.66 38.89 14.13
N ALA A 17 20.78 39.71 14.70
CA ALA A 17 20.73 39.95 16.15
C ALA A 17 20.44 38.68 16.97
N ASP A 18 19.66 37.75 16.42
CA ASP A 18 19.46 36.41 16.96
C ASP A 18 19.59 35.37 15.83
N LEU A 19 20.76 34.73 15.78
CA LEU A 19 21.09 33.71 14.78
C LEU A 19 20.17 32.49 14.89
N LYS A 20 19.80 32.11 16.11
CA LYS A 20 19.00 30.90 16.37
C LYS A 20 17.56 31.11 15.89
N ALA A 21 16.95 32.25 16.24
CA ALA A 21 15.59 32.55 15.80
C ALA A 21 15.45 32.64 14.28
N GLU A 22 16.39 33.30 13.59
CA GLU A 22 16.36 33.40 12.12
C GLU A 22 16.69 32.05 11.44
N HIS A 23 17.59 31.25 12.02
CA HIS A 23 17.82 29.88 11.57
C HIS A 23 16.55 29.03 11.67
N ASP A 24 15.91 28.99 12.84
CA ASP A 24 14.73 28.15 13.09
C ASP A 24 13.56 28.54 12.20
N LYS A 25 13.38 29.84 11.95
CA LYS A 25 12.40 30.37 11.00
C LYS A 25 12.64 29.88 9.57
N LEU A 26 13.90 29.88 9.10
CA LEU A 26 14.25 29.39 7.76
C LEU A 26 14.12 27.87 7.66
N VAL A 27 14.46 27.13 8.71
CA VAL A 27 14.24 25.68 8.79
C VAL A 27 12.76 25.35 8.73
N ALA A 28 11.93 26.01 9.53
CA ALA A 28 10.48 25.82 9.52
C ALA A 28 9.87 26.13 8.13
N LYS A 29 10.31 27.21 7.48
CA LYS A 29 9.89 27.54 6.11
C LYS A 29 10.29 26.45 5.11
N ARG A 30 11.49 25.90 5.24
CA ARG A 30 11.99 24.83 4.35
C ARG A 30 11.23 23.53 4.56
N ASN A 31 10.97 23.17 5.82
CA ASN A 31 10.22 21.97 6.16
C ASN A 31 8.80 22.05 5.60
N ARG A 32 8.13 23.19 5.72
CA ARG A 32 6.81 23.40 5.09
C ARG A 32 6.83 23.27 3.57
N GLN A 33 7.85 23.78 2.88
CA GLN A 33 7.98 23.60 1.42
C GLN A 33 8.16 22.12 1.06
N ARG A 34 9.09 21.43 1.73
CA ARG A 34 9.35 20.00 1.51
C ARG A 34 8.16 19.12 1.83
N GLU A 35 7.41 19.43 2.87
CA GLU A 35 6.21 18.70 3.26
C GLU A 35 5.15 18.79 2.15
N ARG A 36 4.88 20.00 1.64
CA ARG A 36 3.97 20.20 0.50
C ARG A 36 4.42 19.46 -0.75
N GLU A 37 5.69 19.61 -1.14
CA GLU A 37 6.27 18.90 -2.29
C GLU A 37 6.17 17.38 -2.15
N ARG A 38 6.45 16.85 -0.96
CA ARG A 38 6.31 15.41 -0.67
C ARG A 38 4.86 14.96 -0.74
N THR A 39 3.91 15.73 -0.20
CA THR A 39 2.48 15.39 -0.26
C THR A 39 1.98 15.37 -1.70
N GLU A 40 2.37 16.35 -2.51
CA GLU A 40 2.01 16.40 -3.94
C GLU A 40 2.62 15.23 -4.73
N GLN A 41 3.91 14.95 -4.53
CA GLN A 41 4.59 13.81 -5.15
C GLN A 41 3.95 12.47 -4.74
N GLN A 42 3.61 12.30 -3.46
CA GLN A 42 2.93 11.10 -2.96
C GLN A 42 1.55 10.93 -3.59
N ARG A 43 0.77 12.01 -3.73
CA ARG A 43 -0.53 11.97 -4.40
C ARG A 43 -0.40 11.56 -5.86
N GLN A 44 0.54 12.18 -6.58
CA GLN A 44 0.76 11.87 -8.00
C GLN A 44 1.19 10.42 -8.18
N LYS A 45 2.09 9.94 -7.33
CA LYS A 45 2.55 8.55 -7.33
C LYS A 45 1.41 7.57 -7.03
N ALA A 46 0.58 7.84 -6.02
CA ALA A 46 -0.56 6.99 -5.70
C ALA A 46 -1.54 6.87 -6.87
N ILE A 47 -1.80 7.97 -7.60
CA ILE A 47 -2.65 7.95 -8.80
C ILE A 47 -2.02 7.10 -9.92
N GLU A 48 -0.71 7.18 -10.08
CA GLU A 48 0.01 6.39 -11.08
C GLU A 48 0.03 4.89 -10.72
N ASP A 49 0.32 4.57 -9.47
CA ASP A 49 0.31 3.21 -8.93
C ASP A 49 -1.09 2.58 -9.08
N GLU A 50 -2.16 3.31 -8.76
CA GLU A 50 -3.55 2.87 -8.92
C GLU A 50 -3.89 2.58 -10.39
N LYS A 51 -3.48 3.46 -11.31
CA LYS A 51 -3.67 3.24 -12.76
C LYS A 51 -2.92 2.02 -13.27
N ASN A 52 -1.69 1.82 -12.82
CA ASN A 52 -0.87 0.68 -13.21
C ASN A 52 -1.46 -0.62 -12.65
N TYR A 53 -1.95 -0.58 -11.41
CA TYR A 53 -2.62 -1.70 -10.77
C TYR A 53 -3.90 -2.10 -11.52
N LEU A 54 -4.76 -1.14 -11.84
CA LEU A 54 -5.98 -1.37 -12.62
C LEU A 54 -5.66 -1.96 -14.00
N LYS A 55 -4.62 -1.47 -14.69
CA LYS A 55 -4.21 -2.03 -16.00
C LYS A 55 -3.72 -3.47 -15.89
N ALA A 56 -2.97 -3.80 -14.84
CA ALA A 56 -2.37 -5.12 -14.68
C ALA A 56 -3.35 -6.16 -14.11
N LYS A 57 -4.24 -5.74 -13.20
CA LYS A 57 -5.09 -6.64 -12.40
C LYS A 57 -6.58 -6.46 -12.63
N GLY A 58 -7.00 -5.45 -13.39
CA GLY A 58 -8.42 -5.12 -13.59
C GLY A 58 -9.26 -6.24 -14.19
N ILE A 59 -8.64 -7.18 -14.91
CA ILE A 59 -9.32 -8.38 -15.43
C ILE A 59 -9.87 -9.26 -14.30
N PHE A 60 -9.22 -9.23 -13.13
CA PHE A 60 -9.57 -10.02 -11.95
C PHE A 60 -10.52 -9.29 -11.00
N PHE A 61 -10.84 -8.02 -11.25
CA PHE A 61 -11.72 -7.26 -10.37
C PHE A 61 -13.16 -7.78 -10.45
N GLY A 62 -13.86 -7.82 -9.32
CA GLY A 62 -15.14 -8.48 -9.18
C GLY A 62 -15.08 -9.99 -8.98
N LEU A 63 -13.90 -10.62 -9.00
CA LEU A 63 -13.76 -12.02 -8.57
C LEU A 63 -13.98 -12.13 -7.07
N VAL A 64 -15.03 -12.88 -6.72
CA VAL A 64 -15.39 -13.20 -5.34
C VAL A 64 -15.68 -14.69 -5.25
N PHE A 65 -15.01 -15.35 -4.32
CA PHE A 65 -15.29 -16.73 -3.93
C PHE A 65 -16.00 -16.70 -2.59
N SER A 66 -17.05 -17.49 -2.43
CA SER A 66 -17.74 -17.59 -1.16
C SER A 66 -18.14 -19.02 -0.87
N ASP A 67 -17.92 -19.46 0.36
CA ASP A 67 -18.38 -20.73 0.89
C ASP A 67 -19.17 -20.43 2.17
N ASN A 68 -20.43 -20.01 2.01
CA ASN A 68 -21.50 -19.64 2.97
C ASN A 68 -21.11 -18.82 4.24
N LEU A 69 -20.00 -19.16 4.87
CA LEU A 69 -19.29 -18.52 5.98
C LEU A 69 -18.15 -17.60 5.50
N ILE A 70 -17.29 -18.06 4.58
CA ILE A 70 -16.07 -17.34 4.18
C ILE A 70 -16.30 -16.67 2.84
N ARG A 71 -15.95 -15.39 2.74
CA ARG A 71 -15.95 -14.61 1.51
C ARG A 71 -14.54 -14.14 1.19
N ILE A 72 -13.98 -14.64 0.10
CA ILE A 72 -12.69 -14.28 -0.46
C ILE A 72 -12.92 -13.33 -1.63
N LYS A 73 -12.34 -12.13 -1.58
CA LYS A 73 -12.40 -11.17 -2.69
C LYS A 73 -11.00 -10.78 -3.14
N VAL A 74 -10.84 -10.47 -4.43
CA VAL A 74 -9.61 -9.81 -4.92
C VAL A 74 -9.53 -8.41 -4.31
N ILE A 75 -8.32 -7.95 -4.00
CA ILE A 75 -8.09 -6.55 -3.62
C ILE A 75 -8.11 -5.70 -4.89
N GLU A 76 -9.00 -4.70 -4.94
CA GLU A 76 -9.29 -3.98 -6.19
C GLU A 76 -8.55 -2.64 -6.30
N SER A 77 -7.88 -2.20 -5.23
CA SER A 77 -7.14 -0.93 -5.22
C SER A 77 -5.84 -1.01 -4.43
N VAL A 78 -4.91 -0.09 -4.71
CA VAL A 78 -3.66 0.05 -3.94
C VAL A 78 -3.98 0.51 -2.52
N GLU A 79 -5.01 1.35 -2.35
CA GLU A 79 -5.46 1.80 -1.02
C GLU A 79 -5.97 0.63 -0.17
N GLU A 80 -6.82 -0.24 -0.72
CA GLU A 80 -7.28 -1.45 -0.01
C GLU A 80 -6.10 -2.37 0.35
N MET A 81 -5.08 -2.47 -0.49
CA MET A 81 -3.90 -3.30 -0.19
C MET A 81 -3.03 -2.73 0.93
N ILE A 82 -2.89 -1.40 0.99
CA ILE A 82 -2.22 -0.72 2.10
C ILE A 82 -3.02 -0.93 3.40
N GLU A 83 -4.35 -0.80 3.33
CA GLU A 83 -5.22 -1.07 4.47
C GLU A 83 -5.13 -2.52 4.93
N GLU A 84 -5.09 -3.48 4.00
CA GLU A 84 -4.92 -4.91 4.30
C GLU A 84 -3.61 -5.16 5.05
N GLY A 85 -2.49 -4.64 4.53
CA GLY A 85 -1.20 -4.77 5.19
C GLY A 85 -1.15 -4.12 6.57
N ARG A 86 -1.86 -3.00 6.74
CA ARG A 86 -1.99 -2.31 8.04
C ARG A 86 -2.82 -3.12 9.03
N MET A 87 -3.97 -3.66 8.60
CA MET A 87 -4.88 -4.43 9.46
C MET A 87 -4.29 -5.78 9.86
N MET A 88 -3.59 -6.43 8.95
CA MET A 88 -3.01 -7.75 9.18
C MET A 88 -1.58 -7.71 9.76
N HIS A 89 -1.01 -6.52 9.92
CA HIS A 89 0.37 -6.27 10.37
C HIS A 89 1.44 -7.04 9.58
N HIS A 90 1.23 -7.23 8.27
CA HIS A 90 2.18 -7.92 7.40
C HIS A 90 2.46 -7.13 6.11
N CYS A 91 3.59 -7.41 5.47
CA CYS A 91 4.19 -6.56 4.42
C CYS A 91 3.49 -6.52 3.05
N VAL A 92 2.20 -6.87 2.97
CA VAL A 92 1.46 -6.97 1.69
C VAL A 92 1.19 -5.61 1.05
N GLY A 93 1.23 -4.50 1.80
CA GLY A 93 1.03 -3.15 1.26
C GLY A 93 1.99 -2.77 0.10
N GLY A 94 3.14 -3.44 -0.03
CA GLY A 94 4.10 -3.22 -1.11
C GLY A 94 3.89 -4.06 -2.38
N TYR A 95 2.88 -4.93 -2.42
CA TYR A 95 2.79 -5.98 -3.45
C TYR A 95 2.12 -5.51 -4.74
N HIS A 96 1.67 -4.25 -4.83
CA HIS A 96 1.09 -3.65 -6.05
C HIS A 96 2.00 -3.77 -7.28
N ASN A 97 3.32 -3.73 -7.07
CA ASN A 97 4.29 -3.82 -8.17
C ASN A 97 4.58 -5.25 -8.63
N ARG A 98 3.99 -6.28 -8.02
CA ARG A 98 4.21 -7.68 -8.44
C ARG A 98 3.27 -8.07 -9.58
N GLU A 99 3.80 -8.06 -10.79
CA GLU A 99 3.04 -8.40 -12.02
C GLU A 99 2.44 -9.82 -11.98
N ASN A 100 3.14 -10.77 -11.37
CA ASN A 100 2.75 -12.19 -11.37
C ASN A 100 2.04 -12.65 -10.08
N SER A 101 1.69 -11.75 -9.17
CA SER A 101 1.01 -12.08 -7.91
C SER A 101 -0.37 -11.44 -7.87
N LEU A 102 -1.39 -12.18 -7.48
CA LEU A 102 -2.74 -11.69 -7.20
C LEU A 102 -3.00 -11.81 -5.70
N ILE A 103 -3.45 -10.73 -5.07
CA ILE A 103 -3.74 -10.71 -3.65
C ILE A 103 -5.24 -10.78 -3.44
N LEU A 104 -5.67 -11.73 -2.62
CA LEU A 104 -7.04 -11.90 -2.19
C LEU A 104 -7.13 -11.69 -0.68
N SER A 105 -8.25 -11.15 -0.22
CA SER A 105 -8.58 -10.99 1.20
C SER A 105 -9.73 -11.93 1.54
N ALA A 106 -9.53 -12.80 2.52
CA ALA A 106 -10.56 -13.65 3.10
C ALA A 106 -11.22 -12.94 4.28
N THR A 107 -12.56 -12.92 4.26
CA THR A 107 -13.38 -12.26 5.27
C THR A 107 -14.47 -13.19 5.79
N ILE A 108 -14.77 -13.12 7.09
CA ILE A 108 -15.93 -13.74 7.73
C ILE A 108 -16.71 -12.62 8.42
N ASP A 109 -18.02 -12.50 8.12
CA ASP A 109 -18.89 -11.44 8.68
C ASP A 109 -18.31 -10.02 8.57
N GLY A 110 -17.59 -9.75 7.47
CA GLY A 110 -16.92 -8.47 7.22
C GLY A 110 -15.61 -8.25 8.00
N ARG A 111 -15.18 -9.19 8.83
CA ARG A 111 -13.86 -9.21 9.47
C ARG A 111 -12.86 -9.96 8.61
N ARG A 112 -11.69 -9.36 8.38
CA ARG A 112 -10.57 -9.98 7.67
C ARG A 112 -9.94 -11.06 8.54
N ILE A 113 -9.69 -12.21 7.94
CA ILE A 113 -9.12 -13.36 8.63
C ILE A 113 -7.74 -13.73 8.09
N GLU A 114 -7.57 -13.79 6.77
CA GLU A 114 -6.32 -14.15 6.10
C GLU A 114 -6.17 -13.41 4.78
N THR A 115 -4.92 -13.16 4.41
CA THR A 115 -4.52 -12.64 3.11
C THR A 115 -3.89 -13.78 2.30
N ILE A 116 -4.30 -13.91 1.04
CA ILE A 116 -3.85 -14.96 0.14
C ILE A 116 -3.10 -14.34 -1.04
N GLU A 117 -1.89 -14.81 -1.31
CA GLU A 117 -1.13 -14.53 -2.52
C GLU A 117 -1.25 -15.72 -3.47
N VAL A 118 -1.80 -15.48 -4.65
CA VAL A 118 -1.88 -16.45 -5.75
C VAL A 118 -0.91 -16.04 -6.86
N SER A 119 -0.13 -16.99 -7.36
CA SER A 119 0.74 -16.79 -8.51
C SER A 119 -0.10 -16.81 -9.78
N LEU A 120 -0.08 -15.75 -10.59
CA LEU A 120 -0.75 -15.71 -11.90
C LEU A 120 -0.07 -16.60 -12.95
N LYS A 121 1.19 -17.02 -12.71
CA LYS A 121 1.93 -17.90 -13.61
C LYS A 121 1.54 -19.36 -13.46
N THR A 122 1.43 -19.82 -12.22
CA THR A 122 1.12 -21.21 -11.89
C THR A 122 -0.35 -21.41 -11.50
N LEU A 123 -1.06 -20.31 -11.20
CA LEU A 123 -2.40 -20.29 -10.62
C LEU A 123 -2.48 -21.05 -9.29
N GLU A 124 -1.38 -21.04 -8.53
CA GLU A 124 -1.28 -21.72 -7.23
C GLU A 124 -1.19 -20.69 -6.09
N VAL A 125 -1.68 -21.09 -4.92
CA VAL A 125 -1.53 -20.33 -3.68
C VAL A 125 -0.07 -20.39 -3.24
N VAL A 126 0.61 -19.24 -3.26
CA VAL A 126 2.02 -19.10 -2.82
C VAL A 126 2.08 -18.82 -1.32
N GLN A 127 1.20 -17.95 -0.83
CA GLN A 127 1.12 -17.59 0.58
C GLN A 127 -0.34 -17.47 1.00
N CYS A 128 -0.64 -17.89 2.23
CA CYS A 128 -1.94 -17.71 2.86
C CYS A 128 -1.66 -17.54 4.35
N ARG A 129 -1.90 -16.34 4.89
CA ARG A 129 -1.52 -16.00 6.27
C ARG A 129 -2.53 -15.06 6.91
N GLY A 130 -2.82 -15.32 8.18
CA GLY A 130 -3.63 -14.48 9.04
C GLY A 130 -2.85 -13.38 9.73
N LEU A 131 -3.46 -12.83 10.77
CA LEU A 131 -2.89 -11.78 11.61
C LEU A 131 -1.52 -12.20 12.14
N CYS A 132 -0.52 -11.31 12.09
CA CYS A 132 0.84 -11.59 12.58
C CYS A 132 1.53 -12.81 11.92
N ASN A 133 1.12 -13.18 10.70
CA ASN A 133 1.62 -14.35 9.95
C ASN A 133 1.26 -15.71 10.59
N GLU A 134 0.23 -15.77 11.42
CA GLU A 134 -0.28 -17.02 11.98
C GLU A 134 -1.36 -17.65 11.08
N ASN A 135 -1.52 -18.95 11.16
CA ASN A 135 -2.61 -19.65 10.47
C ASN A 135 -3.87 -19.59 11.32
N THR A 136 -5.01 -19.31 10.70
CA THR A 136 -6.31 -19.40 11.35
C THR A 136 -6.87 -20.82 11.29
N GLU A 137 -7.90 -21.10 12.09
CA GLU A 137 -8.63 -22.39 12.03
C GLU A 137 -9.27 -22.66 10.66
N TYR A 138 -9.43 -21.63 9.82
CA TYR A 138 -10.03 -21.72 8.49
C TYR A 138 -8.99 -21.85 7.38
N HIS A 139 -7.69 -21.87 7.70
CA HIS A 139 -6.60 -21.85 6.72
C HIS A 139 -6.77 -22.88 5.60
N ASP A 140 -6.91 -24.16 5.95
CA ASP A 140 -7.04 -25.24 4.98
C ASP A 140 -8.31 -25.09 4.13
N ARG A 141 -9.39 -24.60 4.73
CA ARG A 141 -10.66 -24.34 4.03
C ARG A 141 -10.52 -23.21 3.01
N ILE A 142 -9.80 -22.14 3.36
CA ILE A 142 -9.52 -21.00 2.47
C ILE A 142 -8.67 -21.46 1.28
N VAL A 143 -7.57 -22.19 1.54
CA VAL A 143 -6.69 -22.70 0.49
C VAL A 143 -7.45 -23.62 -0.46
N ASN A 144 -8.26 -24.54 0.08
CA ASN A 144 -9.09 -25.43 -0.72
C ASN A 144 -10.15 -24.68 -1.53
N LEU A 145 -10.76 -23.62 -0.96
CA LEU A 145 -11.74 -22.80 -1.66
C LEU A 145 -11.09 -22.06 -2.84
N VAL A 146 -9.90 -21.50 -2.67
CA VAL A 146 -9.16 -20.85 -3.76
C VAL A 146 -8.79 -21.87 -4.82
N ASN A 147 -8.18 -23.01 -4.44
CA ASN A 147 -7.77 -24.06 -5.38
C ASN A 147 -8.95 -24.64 -6.18
N SER A 148 -10.11 -24.81 -5.56
CA SER A 148 -11.32 -25.29 -6.25
C SER A 148 -11.83 -24.30 -7.30
N ASN A 149 -11.57 -23.01 -7.09
CA ASN A 149 -12.02 -21.92 -7.95
C ASN A 149 -10.90 -21.35 -8.85
N VAL A 150 -9.72 -21.96 -8.89
CA VAL A 150 -8.58 -21.54 -9.72
C VAL A 150 -8.95 -21.42 -11.20
N ASN A 151 -9.86 -22.25 -11.69
CA ASN A 151 -10.33 -22.20 -13.08
C ASN A 151 -11.04 -20.89 -13.44
N LEU A 152 -11.57 -20.14 -12.47
CA LEU A 152 -12.19 -18.83 -12.67
C LEU A 152 -11.16 -17.70 -12.79
N ILE A 153 -9.90 -17.97 -12.42
CA ILE A 153 -8.76 -17.03 -12.51
C ILE A 153 -8.03 -17.20 -13.85
N ARG A 154 -8.45 -18.16 -14.69
CA ARG A 154 -7.81 -18.49 -15.97
C ARG A 154 -8.27 -17.59 -17.13
#